data_AF-A0A0F9PGW7-F1
#
_entry.id   AF-A0A0F9PGW7-F1
#
_cell.length_a   1.000
_cell.length_b   1.000
_cell.length_c   1.000
_cell.angle_alpha   90.00
_cell.angle_beta   90.00
_cell.angle_gamma   90.00
#
_symmetry.space_group_name_H-M   'P 1'
#
loop_
_entity.id
_entity.type
_entity.pdbx_description
1 polymer ?
#
loop_
_entity_poly.entity_id
_entity_poly.type
_entity_poly.pdbx_seq_one_letter_code
_entity_poly.pdbx_strand_id
1 'polypeptide(L)'
;MRAIDGYDGRIAVGGNRIGKTMAGAYECNLAIMNDHPLRKYPDSGLGWVVGLDYNQIESVDLPMFESLMPESIKSPPSKFYAKNMMWNIITPKGEWQVWFKSSEAEVDKFSGSKVDFIWFDEEPKKIKIFNECMMRLIDKNGIWWLTGTPIRGTKWLKDLCNQPYNFDCTGGMMDNPYLPLEKVNTEGAKLSEEEYDVRILGRYVLFGGKPVFKMKILNDMIALLDKEIPAETGLLRVA
;
A
#
# COMPACT_ATOMS: atom_id res chain seq x y z
N MET A 1 -14.40 10.51 -15.88
CA MET A 1 -14.32 9.67 -14.67
C MET A 1 -15.15 8.43 -14.91
N ARG A 2 -14.53 7.24 -14.99
CA ARG A 2 -15.30 6.00 -14.89
C ARG A 2 -15.82 5.89 -13.47
N ALA A 3 -17.03 5.38 -13.28
CA ALA A 3 -17.50 5.04 -11.95
C ALA A 3 -16.50 4.06 -11.32
N ILE A 4 -16.23 4.21 -10.01
CA ILE A 4 -15.28 3.38 -9.25
C ILE A 4 -15.62 1.87 -9.36
N ASP A 5 -16.86 1.55 -9.72
CA ASP A 5 -17.35 0.19 -10.02
C ASP A 5 -16.75 -0.47 -11.28
N GLY A 6 -15.94 0.24 -12.08
CA GLY A 6 -15.31 -0.29 -13.29
C GLY A 6 -13.84 -0.71 -13.14
N TYR A 7 -13.28 -0.68 -11.93
CA TYR A 7 -11.88 -1.00 -11.67
C TYR A 7 -11.75 -2.33 -10.90
N ASP A 8 -10.75 -3.11 -11.26
CA ASP A 8 -10.43 -4.39 -10.62
C ASP A 8 -9.70 -4.18 -9.29
N GLY A 9 -9.04 -3.03 -9.13
CA GLY A 9 -8.28 -2.67 -7.93
C GLY A 9 -8.18 -1.17 -7.69
N ARG A 10 -7.96 -0.79 -6.43
CA ARG A 10 -7.75 0.60 -6.00
C ARG A 10 -6.43 0.76 -5.26
N ILE A 11 -5.72 1.84 -5.52
CA ILE A 11 -4.37 2.02 -4.99
C ILE A 11 -4.23 3.45 -4.47
N ALA A 12 -3.94 3.60 -3.18
CA ALA A 12 -3.61 4.87 -2.57
C ALA A 12 -2.13 4.87 -2.18
N VAL A 13 -1.29 5.46 -3.04
CA VAL A 13 0.16 5.49 -2.85
C VAL A 13 0.63 6.92 -2.64
N GLY A 14 1.29 7.21 -1.52
CA GLY A 14 1.71 8.59 -1.26
C GLY A 14 2.49 8.77 0.03
N GLY A 15 2.76 10.02 0.38
CA GLY A 15 3.62 10.41 1.50
C GLY A 15 3.13 9.89 2.85
N ASN A 16 4.02 9.87 3.83
CA ASN A 16 3.68 9.44 5.18
C ASN A 16 2.60 10.36 5.79
N ARG A 17 1.80 9.81 6.70
CA ARG A 17 0.80 10.56 7.48
C ARG A 17 -0.27 11.31 6.66
N ILE A 18 -0.63 10.86 5.46
CA ILE A 18 -1.76 11.43 4.70
C ILE A 18 -3.11 10.71 4.94
N GLY A 19 -3.15 9.75 5.86
CA GLY A 19 -4.38 8.99 6.18
C GLY A 19 -4.63 7.75 5.31
N LYS A 20 -3.63 7.24 4.58
CA LYS A 20 -3.77 6.07 3.68
C LYS A 20 -4.29 4.83 4.42
N THR A 21 -3.62 4.44 5.51
CA THR A 21 -4.02 3.28 6.33
C THR A 21 -5.43 3.46 6.92
N MET A 22 -5.77 4.68 7.35
CA MET A 22 -7.13 5.01 7.81
C MET A 22 -8.16 4.82 6.68
N ALA A 23 -7.86 5.28 5.46
CA ALA A 23 -8.72 5.08 4.29
C ALA A 23 -8.91 3.60 3.95
N GLY A 24 -7.84 2.80 3.97
CA GLY A 24 -7.91 1.36 3.72
C GLY A 24 -8.74 0.61 4.78
N ALA A 25 -8.56 0.95 6.05
CA ALA A 25 -9.36 0.39 7.15
C ALA A 25 -10.83 0.83 7.10
N TYR A 26 -11.09 2.08 6.74
CA TYR A 26 -12.46 2.59 6.57
C TYR A 26 -13.18 1.87 5.42
N GLU A 27 -12.47 1.59 4.33
CA GLU A 27 -13.01 0.86 3.19
C GLU A 27 -13.40 -0.59 3.54
N CYS A 28 -12.64 -1.26 4.41
CA CYS A 28 -13.06 -2.55 4.97
C CYS A 28 -14.41 -2.45 5.69
N ASN A 29 -14.59 -1.41 6.52
CA ASN A 29 -15.82 -1.20 7.28
C ASN A 29 -17.01 -0.87 6.34
N LEU A 30 -16.79 -0.07 5.30
CA LEU A 30 -17.81 0.19 4.27
C LEU A 30 -18.22 -1.10 3.54
N ALA A 31 -17.27 -2.00 3.27
CA ALA A 31 -17.53 -3.29 2.67
C ALA A 31 -18.36 -4.20 3.59
N ILE A 32 -17.96 -4.33 4.86
CA ILE A 32 -18.65 -5.16 5.87
C ILE A 32 -20.08 -4.68 6.11
N MET A 33 -20.27 -3.36 6.21
CA MET A 33 -21.60 -2.78 6.44
C MET A 33 -22.46 -2.74 5.18
N ASN A 34 -21.87 -3.01 4.01
CA ASN A 34 -22.50 -2.86 2.70
C ASN A 34 -23.10 -1.45 2.52
N ASP A 35 -22.30 -0.43 2.89
CA ASP A 35 -22.68 1.00 2.90
C ASP A 35 -21.74 1.84 2.01
N HIS A 36 -20.90 1.20 1.20
CA HIS A 36 -20.01 1.91 0.27
C HIS A 36 -20.84 2.66 -0.80
N PRO A 37 -20.60 3.96 -1.03
CA PRO A 37 -21.48 4.81 -1.84
C PRO A 37 -21.52 4.44 -3.33
N LEU A 38 -20.49 3.74 -3.80
CA LEU A 38 -20.27 3.48 -5.23
C LEU A 38 -20.16 2.00 -5.59
N ARG A 39 -20.23 1.09 -4.61
CA ARG A 39 -20.06 -0.36 -4.81
C ARG A 39 -20.93 -1.11 -3.81
N LYS A 40 -21.65 -2.13 -4.28
CA LYS A 40 -22.37 -3.03 -3.39
C LYS A 40 -21.49 -4.20 -2.96
N TYR A 41 -21.62 -4.58 -1.71
CA TYR A 41 -20.97 -5.74 -1.11
C TYR A 41 -22.02 -6.77 -0.69
N PRO A 42 -21.65 -8.04 -0.49
CA PRO A 42 -22.58 -9.01 0.07
C PRO A 42 -22.86 -8.69 1.55
N ASP A 43 -24.00 -9.15 2.06
CA ASP A 43 -24.38 -8.95 3.46
C ASP A 43 -23.56 -9.82 4.43
N SER A 44 -22.95 -10.89 3.92
CA SER A 44 -22.04 -11.79 4.63
C SER A 44 -20.87 -12.16 3.75
N GLY A 45 -19.70 -12.40 4.34
CA GLY A 45 -18.50 -12.60 3.55
C GLY A 45 -17.22 -12.87 4.31
N LEU A 46 -16.13 -12.88 3.57
CA LEU A 46 -14.79 -13.09 4.06
C LEU A 46 -13.86 -12.04 3.46
N GLY A 47 -13.20 -11.27 4.32
CA GLY A 47 -12.22 -10.26 3.93
C GLY A 47 -10.83 -10.56 4.48
N TRP A 48 -9.79 -10.16 3.76
CA TRP A 48 -8.41 -10.21 4.25
C TRP A 48 -7.81 -8.82 4.40
N VAL A 49 -7.13 -8.61 5.52
CA VAL A 49 -6.22 -7.48 5.74
C VAL A 49 -4.81 -8.02 5.74
N VAL A 50 -3.97 -7.50 4.85
CA VAL A 50 -2.61 -8.00 4.61
C VAL A 50 -1.61 -6.90 4.95
N GLY A 51 -1.02 -6.97 6.14
CA GLY A 51 0.06 -6.08 6.57
C GLY A 51 1.44 -6.64 6.23
N LEU A 52 2.51 -5.84 6.40
CA LEU A 52 3.88 -6.29 6.10
C LEU A 52 4.28 -7.49 6.96
N ASP A 53 4.02 -7.40 8.25
CA ASP A 53 4.30 -8.41 9.27
C ASP A 53 3.32 -8.30 10.44
N TYR A 54 3.37 -9.25 11.38
CA TYR A 54 2.45 -9.24 12.51
C TYR A 54 2.65 -8.07 13.48
N ASN A 55 3.87 -7.49 13.54
CA ASN A 55 4.11 -6.32 14.39
C ASN A 55 3.36 -5.10 13.85
N GLN A 56 3.40 -4.84 12.53
CA GLN A 56 2.59 -3.80 11.91
C GLN A 56 1.10 -4.08 12.13
N ILE A 57 0.67 -5.31 11.89
CA ILE A 57 -0.75 -5.68 12.02
C ILE A 57 -1.28 -5.38 13.43
N GLU A 58 -0.57 -5.82 14.46
CA GLU A 58 -1.00 -5.66 15.85
C GLU A 58 -0.91 -4.20 16.33
N SER A 59 0.08 -3.44 15.85
CA SER A 59 0.30 -2.06 16.30
C SER A 59 -0.43 -1.00 15.50
N VAL A 60 -0.84 -1.30 14.26
CA VAL A 60 -1.41 -0.33 13.31
C VAL A 60 -2.71 -0.83 12.70
N ASP A 61 -2.68 -1.92 11.93
CA ASP A 61 -3.81 -2.31 11.08
C ASP A 61 -5.05 -2.70 11.89
N LEU A 62 -4.87 -3.55 12.90
CA LEU A 62 -5.94 -4.03 13.76
C LEU A 62 -6.53 -2.91 14.63
N PRO A 63 -5.72 -2.10 15.36
CA PRO A 63 -6.25 -0.96 16.11
C PRO A 63 -6.97 0.05 15.22
N MET A 64 -6.44 0.34 14.02
CA MET A 64 -7.10 1.26 13.08
C MET A 64 -8.44 0.71 12.62
N PHE A 65 -8.47 -0.54 12.17
CA PHE A 65 -9.70 -1.24 11.77
C PHE A 65 -10.76 -1.23 12.86
N GLU A 66 -10.38 -1.59 14.10
CA GLU A 66 -11.26 -1.61 15.26
C GLU A 66 -11.74 -0.21 15.66
N SER A 67 -10.89 0.82 15.53
CA SER A 67 -11.26 2.21 15.87
C SER A 67 -12.33 2.79 14.94
N LEU A 68 -12.37 2.32 13.69
CA LEU A 68 -13.32 2.75 12.66
C LEU A 68 -14.55 1.85 12.58
N MET A 69 -14.56 0.72 13.31
CA MET A 69 -15.71 -0.16 13.38
C MET A 69 -16.87 0.54 14.11
N PRO A 70 -18.09 0.57 13.53
CA PRO A 70 -19.25 1.15 14.20
C PRO A 70 -19.51 0.48 15.55
N GLU A 71 -19.76 1.29 16.59
CA GLU A 71 -20.04 0.81 17.94
C GLU A 71 -21.23 -0.17 17.98
N SER A 72 -22.20 -0.04 17.06
CA SER A 72 -23.36 -0.95 16.97
C SER A 72 -23.01 -2.40 16.64
N ILE A 73 -21.84 -2.65 16.03
CA ILE A 73 -21.36 -4.00 15.71
C ILE A 73 -20.10 -4.36 16.51
N LYS A 74 -19.49 -3.41 17.20
CA LYS A 74 -18.29 -3.60 17.99
C LYS A 74 -18.63 -4.26 19.32
N SER A 75 -18.18 -5.51 19.48
CA SER A 75 -18.23 -6.37 20.68
C SER A 75 -19.12 -5.95 21.88
N PRO A 76 -20.17 -6.73 22.25
CA PRO A 76 -20.93 -7.75 21.49
C PRO A 76 -21.88 -7.10 20.47
N PRO A 77 -22.16 -7.73 19.31
CA PRO A 77 -22.11 -9.18 19.05
C PRO A 77 -20.80 -9.73 18.43
N SER A 78 -19.90 -8.88 17.94
CA SER A 78 -18.67 -9.30 17.26
C SER A 78 -17.55 -9.74 18.22
N LYS A 79 -16.62 -10.58 17.76
CA LYS A 79 -15.52 -11.11 18.58
C LYS A 79 -14.21 -11.23 17.79
N PHE A 80 -13.11 -10.79 18.41
CA PHE A 80 -11.77 -11.04 17.90
C PHE A 80 -11.17 -12.34 18.47
N TYR A 81 -10.58 -13.15 17.58
CA TYR A 81 -9.88 -14.38 17.89
C TYR A 81 -8.38 -14.18 17.66
N ALA A 82 -7.68 -13.68 18.68
CA ALA A 82 -6.25 -13.34 18.60
C ALA A 82 -5.35 -14.49 18.09
N LYS A 83 -5.60 -15.74 18.53
CA LYS A 83 -4.84 -16.92 18.07
C LYS A 83 -4.89 -17.11 16.55
N ASN A 84 -6.00 -16.72 15.93
CA ASN A 84 -6.25 -16.86 14.50
C ASN A 84 -6.00 -15.56 13.73
N MET A 85 -5.74 -14.45 14.45
CA MET A 85 -5.71 -13.10 13.90
C MET A 85 -6.96 -12.83 13.04
N MET A 86 -8.14 -13.14 13.61
CA MET A 86 -9.39 -13.10 12.86
C MET A 86 -10.51 -12.47 13.69
N TRP A 87 -11.19 -11.50 13.07
CA TRP A 87 -12.42 -10.91 13.58
C TRP A 87 -13.62 -11.66 13.01
N ASN A 88 -14.48 -12.15 13.91
CA ASN A 88 -15.83 -12.57 13.54
C ASN A 88 -16.80 -11.42 13.84
N ILE A 89 -17.41 -10.89 12.79
CA ILE A 89 -18.17 -9.66 12.84
C ILE A 89 -19.62 -9.96 12.53
N ILE A 90 -20.51 -9.62 13.47
CA ILE A 90 -21.95 -9.80 13.30
C ILE A 90 -22.56 -8.44 13.03
N THR A 91 -23.12 -8.27 11.82
CA THR A 91 -23.86 -7.08 11.41
C THR A 91 -25.36 -7.36 11.45
N PRO A 92 -26.23 -6.34 11.36
CA PRO A 92 -27.67 -6.56 11.20
C PRO A 92 -28.05 -7.33 9.92
N LYS A 93 -27.20 -7.30 8.87
CA LYS A 93 -27.48 -7.91 7.56
C LYS A 93 -26.89 -9.33 7.43
N GLY A 94 -25.80 -9.62 8.15
CA GLY A 94 -25.12 -10.91 8.06
C GLY A 94 -23.79 -10.95 8.82
N GLU A 95 -23.07 -12.06 8.64
CA GLU A 95 -21.81 -12.36 9.33
C GLU A 95 -20.61 -12.22 8.41
N TRP A 96 -19.54 -11.62 8.92
CA TRP A 96 -18.28 -11.42 8.23
C TRP A 96 -17.12 -12.03 9.01
N GLN A 97 -16.20 -12.68 8.30
CA GLN A 97 -14.90 -13.06 8.84
C GLN A 97 -13.81 -12.21 8.22
N VAL A 98 -13.09 -11.44 9.03
CA VAL A 98 -11.93 -10.65 8.58
C VAL A 98 -10.66 -11.24 9.16
N TRP A 99 -9.79 -11.73 8.29
CA TRP A 99 -8.49 -12.31 8.68
C TRP A 99 -7.36 -11.32 8.44
N PHE A 100 -6.48 -11.20 9.42
CA PHE A 100 -5.27 -10.39 9.35
C PHE A 100 -4.09 -11.33 9.06
N LYS A 101 -3.41 -11.08 7.94
CA LYS A 101 -2.38 -11.96 7.40
C LYS A 101 -1.08 -11.18 7.17
N SER A 102 0.03 -11.77 7.56
CA SER A 102 1.35 -11.19 7.29
C SER A 102 1.81 -11.48 5.86
N SER A 103 2.35 -10.48 5.17
CA SER A 103 3.02 -10.63 3.87
C SER A 103 4.37 -11.36 3.95
N GLU A 104 4.88 -11.65 5.14
CA GLU A 104 6.05 -12.52 5.34
C GLU A 104 5.70 -14.01 5.33
N ALA A 105 4.42 -14.33 5.50
CA ALA A 105 3.97 -15.72 5.51
C ALA A 105 4.29 -16.42 4.17
N GLU A 106 4.26 -17.74 4.22
CA GLU A 106 4.36 -18.55 3.02
C GLU A 106 3.05 -18.50 2.22
N VAL A 107 3.16 -18.69 0.89
CA VAL A 107 2.02 -18.54 -0.04
C VAL A 107 0.89 -19.53 0.28
N ASP A 108 1.22 -20.69 0.87
CA ASP A 108 0.22 -21.67 1.35
C ASP A 108 -0.78 -21.05 2.33
N LYS A 109 -0.39 -20.05 3.12
CA LYS A 109 -1.29 -19.33 4.06
C LYS A 109 -2.34 -18.47 3.38
N PHE A 110 -2.22 -18.26 2.06
CA PHE A 110 -3.17 -17.54 1.22
C PHE A 110 -3.94 -18.48 0.28
N SER A 111 -3.74 -19.79 0.40
CA SER A 111 -4.44 -20.78 -0.41
C SER A 111 -5.78 -21.20 0.20
N GLY A 112 -6.70 -21.71 -0.62
CA GLY A 112 -7.85 -22.50 -0.16
C GLY A 112 -9.08 -21.72 0.34
N SER A 113 -9.13 -20.40 0.21
CA SER A 113 -10.32 -19.59 0.57
C SER A 113 -10.79 -18.70 -0.56
N LYS A 114 -12.10 -18.47 -0.67
CA LYS A 114 -12.71 -17.53 -1.62
C LYS A 114 -13.08 -16.27 -0.86
N VAL A 115 -12.58 -15.11 -1.28
CA VAL A 115 -12.66 -13.87 -0.50
C VAL A 115 -13.38 -12.77 -1.27
N ASP A 116 -14.10 -11.93 -0.53
CA ASP A 116 -14.93 -10.84 -1.06
C ASP A 116 -14.14 -9.56 -1.20
N PHE A 117 -13.18 -9.34 -0.30
CA PHE A 117 -12.22 -8.26 -0.44
C PHE A 117 -10.83 -8.59 0.14
N ILE A 118 -9.82 -7.86 -0.35
CA ILE A 118 -8.47 -7.88 0.20
C ILE A 118 -7.93 -6.45 0.30
N TRP A 119 -7.53 -6.06 1.51
CA TRP A 119 -6.77 -4.83 1.74
C TRP A 119 -5.29 -5.17 1.97
N PHE A 120 -4.39 -4.56 1.21
CA PHE A 120 -2.96 -4.57 1.49
C PHE A 120 -2.54 -3.24 2.14
N ASP A 121 -2.01 -3.28 3.37
CA ASP A 121 -1.37 -2.10 3.98
C ASP A 121 0.15 -2.20 3.82
N GLU A 122 0.66 -1.31 2.98
CA GLU A 122 1.95 -1.30 2.30
C GLU A 122 2.10 -2.33 1.16
N GLU A 123 3.10 -2.11 0.31
CA GLU A 123 3.46 -3.05 -0.76
C GLU A 123 3.78 -4.45 -0.18
N PRO A 124 3.22 -5.56 -0.68
CA PRO A 124 3.57 -6.89 -0.17
C PRO A 124 5.06 -7.21 -0.30
N LYS A 125 5.68 -7.89 0.68
CA LYS A 125 7.11 -8.27 0.59
C LYS A 125 7.38 -9.31 -0.50
N LYS A 126 6.42 -10.19 -0.79
CA LYS A 126 6.49 -11.24 -1.81
C LYS A 126 5.40 -11.02 -2.87
N ILE A 127 5.76 -10.73 -4.12
CA ILE A 127 4.80 -10.56 -5.23
C ILE A 127 3.92 -11.81 -5.43
N LYS A 128 4.45 -13.00 -5.13
CA LYS A 128 3.67 -14.25 -5.18
C LYS A 128 2.45 -14.25 -4.25
N ILE A 129 2.50 -13.53 -3.13
CA ILE A 129 1.34 -13.38 -2.23
C ILE A 129 0.26 -12.55 -2.92
N PHE A 130 0.64 -11.43 -3.55
CA PHE A 130 -0.32 -10.62 -4.30
C PHE A 130 -1.01 -11.45 -5.40
N ASN A 131 -0.22 -12.20 -6.18
CA ASN A 131 -0.75 -13.06 -7.23
C ASN A 131 -1.71 -14.14 -6.69
N GLU A 132 -1.36 -14.79 -5.57
CA GLU A 132 -2.22 -15.77 -4.93
C GLU A 132 -3.53 -15.13 -4.45
N CYS A 133 -3.45 -13.96 -3.83
CA CYS A 133 -4.61 -13.17 -3.40
C CYS A 133 -5.56 -12.85 -4.57
N MET A 134 -5.04 -12.49 -5.74
CA MET A 134 -5.89 -12.22 -6.92
C MET A 134 -6.70 -13.45 -7.31
N MET A 135 -6.12 -14.65 -7.22
CA MET A 135 -6.85 -15.90 -7.51
C MET A 135 -8.00 -16.15 -6.53
N ARG A 136 -7.94 -15.61 -5.31
CA ARG A 136 -8.98 -15.79 -4.27
C ARG A 136 -10.20 -14.90 -4.47
N LEU A 137 -10.06 -13.83 -5.25
CA LEU A 137 -11.15 -12.89 -5.53
C LEU A 137 -12.06 -13.35 -6.67
N ILE A 138 -11.54 -14.19 -7.58
CA ILE A 138 -12.23 -14.58 -8.84
C ILE A 138 -13.62 -15.15 -8.57
N ASP A 139 -13.72 -16.13 -7.68
CA ASP A 139 -14.97 -16.87 -7.43
C ASP A 139 -16.11 -15.98 -6.93
N LYS A 140 -15.79 -14.88 -6.26
CA LYS A 140 -16.76 -13.97 -5.65
C LYS A 140 -16.88 -12.63 -6.37
N ASN A 141 -16.17 -12.47 -7.50
CA ASN A 141 -15.99 -11.17 -8.14
C ASN A 141 -15.57 -10.09 -7.12
N GLY A 142 -14.65 -10.48 -6.23
CA GLY A 142 -14.19 -9.64 -5.13
C GLY A 142 -13.34 -8.47 -5.62
N ILE A 143 -13.02 -7.56 -4.69
CA ILE A 143 -12.20 -6.38 -4.97
C ILE A 143 -10.98 -6.33 -4.06
N TRP A 144 -9.90 -5.69 -4.52
CA TRP A 144 -8.76 -5.39 -3.67
C TRP A 144 -8.45 -3.90 -3.65
N TRP A 145 -7.78 -3.50 -2.58
CA TRP A 145 -7.13 -2.20 -2.51
C TRP A 145 -5.79 -2.27 -1.81
N LEU A 146 -4.90 -1.35 -2.16
CA LEU A 146 -3.56 -1.22 -1.60
C LEU A 146 -3.36 0.20 -1.11
N THR A 147 -2.95 0.35 0.14
CA THR A 147 -2.50 1.62 0.72
C THR A 147 -1.01 1.51 0.96
N GLY A 148 -0.21 2.52 0.67
CA GLY A 148 1.22 2.37 0.94
C GLY A 148 2.08 3.54 0.56
N THR A 149 3.22 3.66 1.20
CA THR A 149 4.23 4.65 0.83
C THR A 149 5.20 3.96 -0.14
N PRO A 150 5.55 4.56 -1.30
CA PRO A 150 6.38 3.89 -2.31
C PRO A 150 7.88 3.86 -1.91
N ILE A 151 8.18 3.46 -0.67
CA ILE A 151 9.53 3.47 -0.07
C ILE A 151 10.47 2.53 -0.83
N ARG A 152 9.97 1.43 -1.37
CA ARG A 152 10.78 0.52 -2.20
C ARG A 152 10.88 0.97 -3.66
N GLY A 153 10.03 1.91 -4.09
CA GLY A 153 9.98 2.42 -5.45
C GLY A 153 10.02 1.31 -6.51
N THR A 154 9.36 0.18 -6.26
CA THR A 154 9.52 -0.99 -7.14
C THR A 154 8.91 -0.71 -8.50
N LYS A 155 9.50 -1.30 -9.53
CA LYS A 155 8.86 -1.28 -10.86
C LYS A 155 7.48 -1.94 -10.81
N TRP A 156 7.31 -2.99 -10.01
CA TRP A 156 6.04 -3.70 -9.87
C TRP A 156 4.89 -2.80 -9.42
N LEU A 157 5.05 -2.06 -8.30
CA LEU A 157 3.98 -1.20 -7.81
C LEU A 157 3.70 -0.04 -8.79
N LYS A 158 4.73 0.49 -9.47
CA LYS A 158 4.55 1.48 -10.53
C LYS A 158 3.75 0.93 -11.71
N ASP A 159 4.11 -0.26 -12.18
CA ASP A 159 3.42 -0.94 -13.29
C ASP A 159 1.98 -1.29 -12.91
N LEU A 160 1.73 -1.59 -11.62
CA LEU A 160 0.39 -1.86 -11.08
C LEU A 160 -0.47 -0.58 -11.08
N CYS A 161 0.08 0.57 -10.70
CA CYS A 161 -0.62 1.86 -10.76
C CYS A 161 -0.95 2.26 -12.21
N ASN A 162 -0.06 1.96 -13.16
CA ASN A 162 -0.27 2.30 -14.57
C ASN A 162 -1.27 1.40 -15.31
N GLN A 163 -1.82 0.36 -14.67
CA GLN A 163 -2.81 -0.49 -15.33
C GLN A 163 -4.13 0.26 -15.51
N PRO A 164 -4.74 0.27 -16.71
CA PRO A 164 -5.95 1.05 -16.99
C PRO A 164 -7.20 0.55 -16.26
N TYR A 165 -7.14 -0.66 -15.72
CA TYR A 165 -8.19 -1.29 -14.92
C TYR A 165 -7.96 -1.14 -13.40
N ASN A 166 -6.92 -0.41 -12.98
CA ASN A 166 -6.75 0.01 -11.60
C ASN A 166 -7.01 1.52 -11.48
N PHE A 167 -7.60 1.91 -10.36
CA PHE A 167 -7.68 3.31 -9.96
C PHE A 167 -6.55 3.60 -8.99
N ASP A 168 -5.69 4.57 -9.30
CA ASP A 168 -4.64 5.03 -8.41
C ASP A 168 -4.87 6.49 -7.97
N CYS A 169 -4.50 6.79 -6.73
CA CYS A 169 -4.45 8.15 -6.20
C CYS A 169 -3.19 8.35 -5.35
N THR A 170 -2.75 9.60 -5.27
CA THR A 170 -1.55 10.00 -4.54
C THR A 170 -1.75 11.32 -3.80
N GLY A 171 -0.82 11.62 -2.89
CA GLY A 171 -0.79 12.84 -2.09
C GLY A 171 0.48 12.92 -1.24
N GLY A 172 0.87 14.13 -0.87
CA GLY A 172 1.99 14.42 0.02
C GLY A 172 1.54 14.68 1.45
N MET A 173 2.46 14.52 2.41
CA MET A 173 2.26 14.89 3.82
C MET A 173 1.81 16.35 3.97
N MET A 174 2.23 17.21 3.05
CA MET A 174 1.84 18.62 2.96
C MET A 174 0.35 18.82 2.68
N ASP A 175 -0.31 17.84 2.08
CA ASP A 175 -1.73 17.89 1.73
C ASP A 175 -2.64 17.53 2.91
N ASN A 176 -2.07 17.08 4.04
CA ASN A 176 -2.85 16.74 5.23
C ASN A 176 -3.15 18.00 6.07
N PRO A 177 -4.41 18.48 6.13
CA PRO A 177 -4.77 19.69 6.88
C PRO A 177 -4.66 19.52 8.41
N TYR A 178 -4.53 18.28 8.90
CA TYR A 178 -4.40 17.97 10.33
C TYR A 178 -2.94 17.95 10.81
N LEU A 179 -1.96 18.13 9.92
CA LEU A 179 -0.54 18.19 10.29
C LEU A 179 -0.05 19.65 10.38
N PRO A 180 0.71 20.01 11.43
CA PRO A 180 1.37 21.32 11.48
C PRO A 180 2.43 21.43 10.39
N LEU A 181 2.19 22.28 9.39
CA LEU A 181 3.07 22.46 8.22
C LEU A 181 4.51 22.79 8.61
N GLU A 182 4.70 23.61 9.64
CA GLU A 182 6.02 23.95 10.18
C GLU A 182 6.80 22.72 10.66
N LYS A 183 6.12 21.77 11.33
CA LYS A 183 6.75 20.51 11.77
C LYS A 183 7.07 19.62 10.57
N VAL A 184 6.20 19.57 9.56
CA VAL A 184 6.46 18.81 8.33
C VAL A 184 7.72 19.35 7.64
N ASN A 185 7.84 20.67 7.51
CA ASN A 185 9.02 21.32 6.92
C ASN A 185 10.29 21.05 7.75
N THR A 186 10.21 21.18 9.08
CA THR A 186 11.36 20.98 9.98
C THR A 186 11.87 19.54 9.94
N GLU A 187 10.98 18.55 9.95
CA GLU A 187 11.37 17.14 9.84
C GLU A 187 11.82 16.79 8.41
N GLY A 188 11.15 17.35 7.39
CA GLY A 188 11.51 17.17 6.00
C GLY A 188 12.93 17.65 5.67
N ALA A 189 13.38 18.75 6.27
CA ALA A 189 14.73 19.29 6.08
C ALA A 189 15.86 18.35 6.56
N LYS A 190 15.55 17.31 7.35
CA LYS A 190 16.52 16.31 7.83
C LYS A 190 16.68 15.12 6.88
N LEU A 191 15.81 15.00 5.89
CA LEU A 191 15.79 13.88 4.94
C LEU A 191 16.72 14.15 3.76
N SER A 192 17.23 13.08 3.13
CA SER A 192 17.80 13.20 1.80
C SER A 192 16.73 13.64 0.78
N GLU A 193 17.16 14.17 -0.38
CA GLU A 193 16.24 14.61 -1.44
C GLU A 193 15.28 13.49 -1.88
N GLU A 194 15.81 12.27 -2.07
CA GLU A 194 15.00 11.09 -2.43
C GLU A 194 14.00 10.72 -1.33
N GLU A 195 14.42 10.74 -0.06
CA GLU A 195 13.53 10.46 1.06
C GLU A 195 12.47 11.55 1.25
N TYR A 196 12.81 12.80 1.00
CA TYR A 196 11.87 13.91 1.03
C TYR A 196 10.80 13.74 -0.05
N ASP A 197 11.22 13.47 -1.29
CA ASP A 197 10.30 13.24 -2.41
C ASP A 197 9.31 12.10 -2.11
N VAL A 198 9.79 10.98 -1.59
CA VAL A 198 8.94 9.82 -1.30
C VAL A 198 8.09 10.04 -0.04
N ARG A 199 8.68 10.46 1.07
CA ARG A 199 8.00 10.49 2.39
C ARG A 199 7.18 11.75 2.59
N ILE A 200 7.60 12.88 2.06
CA ILE A 200 6.93 14.18 2.24
C ILE A 200 6.06 14.50 1.04
N LEU A 201 6.58 14.41 -0.18
CA LEU A 201 5.79 14.76 -1.38
C LEU A 201 4.98 13.59 -1.93
N GLY A 202 5.22 12.36 -1.46
CA GLY A 202 4.52 11.16 -1.94
C GLY A 202 4.88 10.76 -3.37
N ARG A 203 5.95 11.32 -3.93
CA ARG A 203 6.37 11.08 -5.31
C ARG A 203 6.90 9.67 -5.48
N TYR A 204 6.63 9.10 -6.64
CA TYR A 204 7.16 7.81 -7.00
C TYR A 204 8.60 7.96 -7.52
N VAL A 205 9.58 7.76 -6.62
CA VAL A 205 10.99 7.67 -7.01
C VAL A 205 11.30 6.21 -7.31
N LEU A 206 11.64 5.90 -8.56
CA LEU A 206 12.18 4.59 -8.91
C LEU A 206 13.58 4.52 -8.31
N PHE A 207 13.76 3.75 -7.24
CA PHE A 207 15.10 3.43 -6.78
C PHE A 207 15.72 2.50 -7.83
N GLY A 208 16.56 3.08 -8.70
CA GLY A 208 17.59 2.29 -9.37
C GLY A 208 18.33 1.56 -8.26
N GLY A 209 18.29 0.22 -8.28
CA GLY A 209 18.71 -0.60 -7.14
C GLY A 209 20.04 -0.13 -6.54
N LYS A 210 20.24 -0.34 -5.23
CA LYS A 210 21.42 0.11 -4.44
C LYS A 210 22.59 0.39 -5.37
N PRO A 211 22.96 1.68 -5.59
CA PRO A 211 24.03 2.01 -6.49
C PRO A 211 25.23 1.13 -6.16
N VAL A 212 25.61 0.24 -7.08
CA VAL A 212 26.78 -0.64 -6.92
C VAL A 212 28.03 0.23 -6.70
N PHE A 213 27.97 1.47 -7.20
CA PHE A 213 28.95 2.51 -7.03
C PHE A 213 28.40 3.64 -6.14
N LYS A 214 29.23 4.19 -5.26
CA LYS A 214 28.86 5.39 -4.49
C LYS A 214 28.53 6.51 -5.48
N MET A 215 27.34 7.10 -5.39
CA MET A 215 26.88 8.14 -6.33
C MET A 215 27.85 9.31 -6.46
N LYS A 216 28.53 9.70 -5.37
CA LYS A 216 29.61 10.69 -5.43
C LYS A 216 30.73 10.27 -6.38
N ILE A 217 31.20 9.02 -6.29
CA ILE A 217 32.24 8.48 -7.18
C ILE A 217 31.74 8.44 -8.61
N LEU A 218 30.49 8.03 -8.84
CA LEU A 218 29.92 7.99 -10.18
C LEU A 218 29.83 9.40 -10.80
N ASN A 219 29.38 10.39 -10.02
CA ASN A 219 29.30 11.78 -10.46
C ASN A 219 30.70 12.38 -10.70
N ASP A 220 31.68 12.07 -9.84
CA ASP A 220 33.08 12.46 -10.03
C ASP A 220 33.66 11.82 -11.31
N MET A 221 33.31 10.55 -11.60
CA MET A 221 33.72 9.85 -12.83
C MET A 221 33.05 10.42 -14.08
N ILE A 222 31.76 10.74 -14.03
CA ILE A 222 31.05 11.39 -15.14
C ILE A 222 31.65 12.77 -15.42
N ALA A 223 31.91 13.56 -14.38
CA ALA A 223 32.57 14.85 -14.51
C ALA A 223 34.02 14.77 -15.04
N LEU A 224 34.68 13.62 -14.89
CA LEU A 224 35.97 13.32 -15.52
C LEU A 224 35.84 12.90 -16.98
N LEU A 225 34.75 12.22 -17.36
CA LEU A 225 34.45 11.83 -18.74
C LEU A 225 33.98 13.02 -19.59
N ASP A 226 33.33 14.01 -18.98
CA ASP A 226 32.99 15.30 -19.62
C ASP A 226 34.20 16.20 -19.88
N LYS A 227 35.39 15.79 -19.43
CA LYS A 227 36.65 16.43 -19.80
C LYS A 227 37.34 15.57 -20.86
N GLU A 228 37.77 16.24 -21.93
CA GLU A 228 38.61 15.65 -22.96
C GLU A 228 39.78 14.88 -22.33
N ILE A 229 39.75 13.55 -22.41
CA ILE A 229 40.84 12.69 -21.92
C ILE A 229 41.97 12.76 -22.95
N PRO A 230 43.17 13.26 -22.60
CA PRO A 230 44.29 13.21 -23.51
C PRO A 230 44.76 11.75 -23.63
N ALA A 231 44.60 11.13 -24.80
CA ALA A 231 45.31 9.89 -25.11
C ALA A 231 46.63 10.22 -25.81
N GLU A 232 47.65 9.39 -25.62
CA GLU A 232 48.98 9.55 -26.25
C GLU A 232 48.94 9.63 -27.79
N THR A 233 47.80 9.34 -28.43
CA THR A 233 47.62 9.42 -29.90
C THR A 233 46.29 10.03 -30.37
N GLY A 234 45.60 10.83 -29.55
CA GLY A 234 44.44 11.63 -30.00
C GLY A 234 43.23 11.63 -29.06
N LEU A 235 42.29 12.55 -29.32
CA LEU A 235 41.10 12.78 -28.51
C LEU A 235 40.01 11.73 -28.76
N LEU A 236 39.62 11.00 -27.72
CA LEU A 236 38.48 10.09 -27.75
C LEU A 236 37.21 10.90 -27.46
N ARG A 237 36.39 11.18 -28.48
CA ARG A 237 35.05 11.74 -28.30
C ARG A 237 34.08 10.62 -28.02
N VAL A 238 33.50 10.59 -26.82
CA VAL A 238 32.34 9.75 -26.52
C VAL A 238 31.10 10.53 -26.93
N ALA A 239 30.35 10.00 -27.90
CA ALA A 239 29.04 10.52 -28.30
C ALA A 239 27.95 10.02 -27.33
#